data_AF-A0A2M9KY32-F1
#
_entry.id   AF-A0A2M9KY32-F1
#
_cell.length_a   1.000
_cell.length_b   1.000
_cell.length_c   1.000
_cell.angle_alpha   90.00
_cell.angle_beta   90.00
_cell.angle_gamma   90.00
#
_symmetry.space_group_name_H-M   'P 1'
#
loop_
_entity.id
_entity.type
_entity.pdbx_description
1 polymer ?
#
loop_
_entity_poly.entity_id
_entity_poly.type
_entity_poly.pdbx_seq_one_letter_code
_entity_poly.pdbx_strand_id
1 'polypeptide(L)' 'MTEQDENKPKPRLVFKDPFEQQTSDDTDRGWGESQGGRGLDWYLDQRPPHHGEK' A
#
# COMPACT_ATOMS: atom_id res chain seq x y z
N MET A 1 47.08 3.89 4.94
CA MET A 1 45.73 3.91 4.38
C MET A 1 45.86 4.24 2.90
N THR A 2 45.41 3.36 2.01
CA THR A 2 45.62 3.48 0.56
C THR A 2 44.78 4.61 -0.04
N GLU A 3 45.36 5.40 -0.95
CA GLU A 3 44.75 6.53 -1.70
C GLU A 3 43.42 6.19 -2.41
N GLN A 4 43.08 4.91 -2.49
CA GLN A 4 41.82 4.38 -3.03
C GLN A 4 40.58 4.74 -2.19
N ASP A 5 40.73 5.05 -0.88
CA ASP A 5 39.58 5.41 -0.02
C ASP A 5 39.15 6.88 -0.19
N GLU A 6 40.10 7.77 -0.52
CA GLU A 6 39.87 9.21 -0.71
C GLU A 6 38.92 9.52 -1.89
N ASN A 7 38.84 8.62 -2.87
CA ASN A 7 38.01 8.79 -4.08
C ASN A 7 36.64 8.10 -3.98
N LYS A 8 36.26 7.55 -2.82
CA LYS A 8 34.90 7.01 -2.67
C LYS A 8 33.90 8.15 -2.52
N PRO A 9 32.82 8.16 -3.33
CA PRO A 9 31.76 9.13 -3.16
C PRO A 9 31.15 8.98 -1.77
N LYS A 10 31.02 10.10 -1.05
CA LYS A 10 30.42 10.12 0.28
C LYS A 10 28.94 9.70 0.17
N PRO A 11 28.42 8.89 1.11
CA PRO A 11 27.00 8.53 1.13
C PRO A 11 26.16 9.82 1.23
N ARG A 12 25.12 9.92 0.39
CA ARG A 12 24.26 11.10 0.29
C ARG A 12 22.80 10.69 0.35
N LEU A 13 22.02 11.43 1.14
CA LEU A 13 20.57 11.29 1.17
C LEU A 13 19.98 11.84 -0.14
N VAL A 14 19.06 11.09 -0.72
CA VAL A 14 18.38 11.42 -1.96
C VAL A 14 16.90 11.65 -1.62
N PHE A 15 16.50 12.92 -1.62
CA PHE A 15 15.11 13.34 -1.36
C PHE A 15 14.41 13.50 -2.71
N LYS A 16 13.76 12.44 -3.16
CA LYS A 16 12.90 12.48 -4.34
C LYS A 16 11.46 12.75 -3.92
N ASP A 17 10.60 13.04 -4.90
CA ASP A 17 9.17 13.20 -4.64
C ASP A 17 8.62 11.87 -4.09
N PRO A 18 7.98 11.86 -2.91
CA PRO A 18 7.46 10.63 -2.31
C PRO A 18 6.36 9.94 -3.15
N PHE A 19 5.73 10.63 -4.11
CA PHE A 19 4.67 10.09 -4.95
C PHE A 19 5.12 9.70 -6.36
N GLU A 20 6.40 9.87 -6.70
CA GLU A 20 6.89 9.57 -8.06
C GLU A 20 6.93 8.06 -8.37
N GLN A 21 6.85 7.21 -7.34
CA GLN A 21 6.96 5.76 -7.43
C GLN A 21 5.72 5.11 -6.81
N GLN A 22 5.07 4.23 -7.58
CA GLN A 22 4.00 3.40 -7.07
C GLN A 22 4.55 2.37 -6.09
N THR A 23 3.98 2.29 -4.91
CA THR A 23 4.29 1.29 -3.88
C THR A 23 3.38 0.07 -4.01
N SER A 24 3.70 -1.01 -3.29
CA SER A 24 2.80 -2.18 -3.20
C SER A 24 1.43 -1.82 -2.66
N ASP A 25 1.39 -0.87 -1.74
CA ASP A 25 0.20 -0.48 -0.99
C ASP A 25 -0.71 0.45 -1.82
N ASP A 26 -0.18 1.03 -2.90
CA ASP A 26 -0.96 1.81 -3.88
C ASP A 26 -1.74 0.93 -4.87
N THR A 27 -1.59 -0.39 -4.77
CA THR A 27 -2.29 -1.33 -5.64
C THR A 27 -3.45 -2.00 -4.91
N ASP A 28 -4.53 -2.28 -5.64
CA ASP A 28 -5.64 -3.10 -5.14
C ASP A 28 -5.29 -4.60 -5.03
N ARG A 29 -4.00 -4.97 -5.14
CA ARG A 29 -3.59 -6.38 -5.05
C ARG A 29 -3.99 -6.94 -3.69
N GLY A 30 -4.64 -8.10 -3.69
CA GLY A 30 -5.21 -8.70 -2.48
C GLY A 30 -6.55 -8.09 -2.02
N TRP A 31 -7.03 -7.00 -2.61
CA TRP A 31 -8.35 -6.43 -2.36
C TRP A 31 -9.35 -6.99 -3.37
N GLY A 32 -10.10 -8.02 -2.95
CA GLY A 32 -11.16 -8.62 -3.79
C GLY A 32 -10.68 -9.70 -4.77
N GLU A 33 -9.38 -9.98 -4.83
CA GLU A 33 -8.80 -11.13 -5.55
C GLU A 33 -9.10 -12.46 -4.82
N SER A 34 -10.37 -12.83 -4.69
CA SER A 34 -10.78 -14.17 -4.30
C SER A 34 -11.43 -14.88 -5.48
N GLN A 35 -10.99 -16.11 -5.76
CA GLN A 35 -11.60 -17.00 -6.77
C GLN A 35 -13.05 -17.41 -6.39
N GLY A 36 -13.54 -16.99 -5.23
CA GLY A 36 -14.91 -17.18 -4.76
C GLY A 36 -15.40 -15.96 -4.00
N GLY A 37 -15.59 -14.85 -4.71
CA GLY A 37 -16.21 -13.65 -4.15
C GLY A 37 -17.57 -13.98 -3.51
N ARG A 38 -17.77 -13.54 -2.27
CA ARG A 38 -19.07 -13.61 -1.57
C ARG A 38 -20.12 -12.77 -2.30
N GLY A 39 -21.35 -13.29 -2.38
CA GLY A 39 -22.45 -12.66 -3.11
C GLY A 39 -22.95 -11.37 -2.46
N LEU A 40 -23.81 -10.64 -3.18
CA LEU A 40 -24.44 -9.40 -2.73
C LEU A 40 -25.24 -9.61 -1.42
N ASP A 41 -25.84 -10.78 -1.26
CA ASP A 41 -26.55 -11.23 -0.06
C ASP A 41 -25.68 -11.14 1.20
N TRP A 42 -24.46 -11.69 1.16
CA TRP A 42 -23.52 -11.60 2.28
C TRP A 42 -23.23 -10.15 2.68
N TYR A 43 -23.05 -9.26 1.70
CA TYR A 43 -22.77 -7.84 1.98
C TYR A 43 -23.95 -7.11 2.61
N LEU A 44 -25.17 -7.44 2.21
CA LEU A 44 -26.39 -6.84 2.76
C LEU A 44 -26.61 -7.30 4.22
N ASP A 45 -26.29 -8.54 4.53
CA ASP A 45 -26.37 -9.11 5.89
C ASP A 45 -25.32 -8.53 6.84
N GLN A 46 -24.18 -8.07 6.34
CA GLN A 46 -23.15 -7.42 7.16
C GLN A 46 -23.46 -5.94 7.49
N ARG A 47 -24.52 -5.34 6.94
CA ARG A 47 -24.88 -3.95 7.28
C ARG A 47 -25.20 -3.88 8.76
N PRO A 48 -24.42 -3.13 9.58
CA PRO A 48 -24.74 -2.96 10.99
C PRO A 48 -26.17 -2.44 11.11
N PRO A 49 -26.97 -2.88 12.10
CA PRO A 49 -28.27 -2.30 12.32
C PRO A 49 -28.09 -0.79 12.43
N HIS A 50 -28.67 -0.07 11.47
CA HIS A 50 -28.75 1.38 11.52
C HIS A 50 -29.51 1.69 12.80
N HIS A 51 -28.80 2.16 13.83
CA HIS A 51 -29.44 2.64 15.05
C HIS A 51 -30.32 3.81 14.64
N GLY A 52 -31.63 3.57 14.55
CA GLY A 52 -32.59 4.50 14.01
C GLY A 52 -33.84 3.79 13.52
N GLU A 53 -34.49 3.05 14.42
CA GLU A 53 -35.96 3.00 14.38
C GLU A 53 -36.47 4.45 14.33
N LYS A 54 -37.35 4.75 13.38
CA LYS A 54 -38.27 5.88 13.50
C LYS A 54 -39.60 5.34 14.00
#